data_AF-A0A438GY46-F1
#
_entry.id   AF-A0A438GY46-F1
#
_cell.length_a   1.000
_cell.length_b   1.000
_cell.length_c   1.000
_cell.angle_alpha   90.00
_cell.angle_beta   90.00
_cell.angle_gamma   90.00
#
_symmetry.space_group_name_H-M   'P 1'
#
loop_
_entity.id
_entity.type
_entity.pdbx_description
1 polymer ?
#
loop_
_entity_poly.entity_id
_entity_poly.type
_entity_poly.pdbx_seq_one_letter_code
_entity_poly.pdbx_strand_id
1 'polypeptide(L)'
;MTDDSACLRHCHAARLHWKEDGGGKLSPRPSHLCPSTPGDRYGHRETADATVLQGQRATLVEGSFADHKSLVEAVKKVDVVICTMSGVHFRSHNLLMQLKLVEAIKEAGNIKRFLPSEFGMDPARMEDALEPGRVTFDEKMVVRKAIEEANIPHTYVSSNCFAAYFVPNCSQLGTLTPPKEKVFLYGDGNVKAVFVDEDDVAAYTIKAIDDPRTLNKTVYVRPPENILSQRQIIEMWEKLTGKKLDKSSISAEEFLV
;
A
#
# COMPACT_ATOMS: atom_id res chain seq x y z
N MET A 1 32.22 3.51 12.95
CA MET A 1 32.17 4.33 11.73
C MET A 1 31.94 3.37 10.58
N THR A 2 30.66 3.14 10.27
CA THR A 2 30.23 2.26 9.19
C THR A 2 29.28 3.08 8.34
N ASP A 3 29.68 3.19 7.08
CA ASP A 3 29.12 3.88 5.92
C ASP A 3 27.58 4.00 5.87
N ASP A 4 27.08 5.24 5.92
CA ASP A 4 25.66 5.64 5.84
C ASP A 4 25.16 5.83 4.38
N SER A 5 25.95 5.48 3.36
CA SER A 5 25.67 5.84 1.96
C SER A 5 24.70 4.92 1.18
N ALA A 6 24.18 3.86 1.80
CA ALA A 6 23.31 2.89 1.11
C ALA A 6 21.80 3.18 1.22
N CYS A 7 21.36 4.06 2.13
CA CYS A 7 19.96 4.08 2.59
C CYS A 7 19.03 5.12 1.92
N LEU A 8 19.50 5.84 0.87
CA LEU A 8 18.79 6.98 0.27
C LEU A 8 18.24 6.76 -1.15
N ARG A 9 18.34 5.55 -1.71
CA ARG A 9 17.74 5.25 -3.01
C ARG A 9 16.29 4.81 -2.80
N HIS A 10 15.42 5.11 -3.75
CA HIS A 10 13.99 4.73 -3.85
C HIS A 10 12.96 5.78 -3.38
N CYS A 11 13.02 6.97 -3.99
CA CYS A 11 11.81 7.66 -4.44
C CYS A 11 11.75 7.54 -5.97
N HIS A 12 10.86 6.69 -6.50
CA HIS A 12 10.67 6.55 -7.95
C HIS A 12 9.30 7.08 -8.36
N ALA A 13 9.27 8.24 -9.00
CA ALA A 13 8.10 8.72 -9.73
C ALA A 13 8.19 8.20 -11.18
N ALA A 14 7.32 7.26 -11.56
CA ALA A 14 7.20 6.81 -12.94
C ALA A 14 6.17 7.66 -13.68
N ARG A 15 6.56 8.28 -14.80
CA ARG A 15 5.66 8.95 -15.74
C ARG A 15 5.21 7.94 -16.80
N LEU A 16 3.99 7.44 -16.70
CA LEU A 16 3.40 6.55 -17.72
C LEU A 16 2.61 7.41 -18.72
N HIS A 17 3.09 7.50 -19.97
CA HIS A 17 2.32 8.09 -21.07
C HIS A 17 1.38 7.05 -21.67
N TRP A 18 0.07 7.34 -21.67
CA TRP A 18 -0.92 6.56 -22.41
C TRP A 18 -1.44 7.35 -23.61
N LYS A 19 -1.63 6.66 -24.74
CA LYS A 19 -2.23 7.19 -25.96
C LYS A 19 -3.74 6.92 -25.88
N GLU A 20 -4.56 7.96 -25.99
CA GLU A 20 -6.01 7.82 -26.09
C GLU A 20 -6.39 7.33 -27.50
N ASP A 21 -6.97 6.13 -27.59
CA ASP A 21 -7.73 5.74 -28.77
C ASP A 21 -9.22 5.93 -28.46
N GLY A 22 -9.79 6.94 -29.10
CA GLY A 22 -11.19 7.35 -28.94
C GLY A 22 -12.19 6.32 -29.47
N GLY A 23 -13.37 6.29 -28.85
CA GLY A 23 -14.54 5.59 -29.38
C GLY A 23 -15.34 4.88 -28.29
N GLY A 24 -16.40 5.53 -27.81
CA GLY A 24 -17.30 4.99 -26.81
C GLY A 24 -18.06 3.74 -27.27
N LYS A 25 -18.02 2.70 -26.43
CA LYS A 25 -19.14 1.81 -26.03
C LYS A 25 -18.59 0.78 -25.04
N LEU A 26 -19.12 0.80 -23.81
CA LEU A 26 -18.85 -0.21 -22.79
C LEU A 26 -19.63 -1.49 -23.13
N SER A 27 -18.91 -2.51 -23.59
CA SER A 27 -19.31 -3.90 -23.51
C SER A 27 -18.23 -4.66 -22.73
N PRO A 28 -18.58 -5.57 -21.81
CA PRO A 28 -17.58 -6.34 -21.08
C PRO A 28 -16.80 -7.21 -22.08
N ARG A 29 -15.53 -6.87 -22.31
CA ARG A 29 -14.63 -7.78 -23.02
C ARG A 29 -14.17 -8.86 -22.03
N PRO A 30 -14.08 -10.13 -22.47
CA PRO A 30 -13.57 -11.21 -21.64
C PRO A 30 -12.16 -10.84 -21.20
N SER A 31 -11.84 -11.11 -19.93
CA SER A 31 -10.48 -11.07 -19.42
C SER A 31 -9.61 -11.98 -20.31
N HIS A 32 -8.83 -11.37 -21.21
CA HIS A 32 -7.65 -12.03 -21.75
C HIS A 32 -6.66 -12.12 -20.60
N LEU A 33 -6.90 -13.13 -19.76
CA LEU A 33 -5.89 -13.73 -18.92
C LEU A 33 -4.73 -14.06 -19.85
N CYS A 34 -3.62 -13.36 -19.67
CA CYS A 34 -2.33 -13.90 -20.07
C CYS A 34 -2.25 -15.28 -19.41
N PRO A 35 -1.98 -16.37 -20.15
CA PRO A 35 -1.96 -17.71 -19.57
C PRO A 35 -0.70 -17.85 -18.73
N SER A 36 -0.72 -17.34 -17.50
CA SER A 36 0.23 -17.75 -16.48
C SER A 36 -0.31 -19.02 -15.84
N THR A 37 0.54 -20.04 -15.81
CA THR A 37 0.20 -21.31 -15.16
C THR A 37 -0.07 -21.06 -13.67
N PRO A 38 -0.89 -21.88 -12.99
CA PRO A 38 -1.26 -21.67 -11.59
C PRO A 38 -0.09 -21.58 -10.58
N GLY A 39 1.14 -21.88 -11.00
CA GLY A 39 2.36 -21.79 -10.17
C GLY A 39 3.13 -20.47 -10.25
N ASP A 40 2.95 -19.65 -11.29
CA ASP A 40 3.80 -18.48 -11.53
C ASP A 40 3.40 -17.23 -10.72
N ARG A 41 2.21 -17.23 -10.10
CA ARG A 41 1.70 -16.06 -9.37
C ARG A 41 2.34 -15.82 -8.00
N TYR A 42 2.99 -16.83 -7.42
CA TYR A 42 3.58 -16.79 -6.08
C TYR A 42 5.07 -17.21 -6.06
N GLY A 43 5.77 -17.11 -7.20
CA GLY A 43 7.22 -17.16 -7.22
C GLY A 43 7.83 -15.91 -6.57
N HIS A 44 9.07 -15.99 -6.07
CA HIS A 44 9.85 -14.83 -5.63
C HIS A 44 9.79 -13.74 -6.71
N ARG A 45 8.98 -12.69 -6.50
CA ARG A 45 9.09 -11.48 -7.31
C ARG A 45 10.39 -10.82 -6.88
N GLU A 46 11.36 -10.81 -7.80
CA GLU A 46 12.56 -10.00 -7.68
C GLU A 46 12.12 -8.56 -7.36
N THR A 47 12.73 -7.94 -6.35
CA THR A 47 12.57 -6.50 -6.14
C THR A 47 12.92 -5.82 -7.45
N ALA A 48 12.02 -4.99 -8.00
CA ALA A 48 12.30 -4.31 -9.25
C ALA A 48 13.50 -3.38 -9.05
N ASP A 49 14.68 -3.85 -9.45
CA ASP A 49 15.89 -3.04 -9.51
C ASP A 49 15.64 -1.86 -10.46
N ALA A 50 16.32 -0.74 -10.24
CA ALA A 50 16.23 0.47 -11.05
C ALA A 50 16.36 0.15 -12.55
N THR A 51 17.18 -0.85 -12.90
CA THR A 51 17.39 -1.39 -14.24
C THR A 51 16.10 -1.99 -14.85
N VAL A 52 15.30 -2.70 -14.06
CA VAL A 52 14.02 -3.30 -14.49
C VAL A 52 13.01 -2.21 -14.83
N LEU A 53 12.90 -1.19 -13.97
CA LEU A 53 11.99 -0.06 -14.18
C LEU A 53 12.38 0.77 -15.42
N GLN A 54 13.67 0.99 -15.63
CA GLN A 54 14.18 1.65 -16.84
C GLN A 54 13.86 0.85 -18.10
N GLY A 55 13.98 -0.48 -18.06
CA GLY A 55 13.56 -1.38 -19.14
C GLY A 55 12.06 -1.26 -19.47
N GLN A 56 11.26 -0.86 -18.49
CA GLN A 56 9.82 -0.55 -18.63
C GLN A 56 9.54 0.91 -18.99
N ARG A 57 10.56 1.66 -19.42
CA ARG A 57 10.49 3.08 -19.83
C ARG A 57 10.23 4.06 -18.68
N ALA A 58 10.49 3.67 -17.43
CA ALA A 58 10.52 4.64 -16.34
C ALA A 58 11.73 5.57 -16.47
N THR A 59 11.53 6.86 -16.21
CA THR A 59 12.62 7.83 -16.08
C THR A 59 13.03 7.92 -14.62
N LEU A 60 14.29 7.60 -14.31
CA LEU A 60 14.80 7.76 -12.95
C LEU A 60 15.16 9.22 -12.69
N VAL A 61 14.71 9.73 -11.56
CA VAL A 61 15.11 11.03 -11.04
C VAL A 61 15.70 10.80 -9.66
N GLU A 62 16.96 11.18 -9.50
CA GLU A 62 17.62 11.15 -8.20
C GLU A 62 17.16 12.34 -7.35
N GLY A 63 16.85 12.09 -6.09
CA GLY A 63 16.44 13.09 -5.11
C GLY A 63 16.59 12.52 -3.71
N SER A 64 16.74 13.40 -2.72
CA SER A 64 16.99 13.04 -1.33
C SER A 64 16.10 13.83 -0.40
N PHE A 65 15.53 13.18 0.62
CA PHE A 65 14.84 13.87 1.71
C PHE A 65 15.77 14.75 2.57
N ALA A 66 17.09 14.64 2.42
CA ALA A 66 18.05 15.54 3.05
C ALA A 66 18.33 16.80 2.21
N ASP A 67 17.96 16.82 0.92
CA ASP A 67 18.17 17.94 0.01
C ASP A 67 16.83 18.41 -0.58
N HIS A 68 16.27 19.45 0.03
CA HIS A 68 14.99 20.04 -0.38
C HIS A 68 14.98 20.48 -1.84
N LYS A 69 16.09 21.05 -2.34
CA LYS A 69 16.18 21.51 -3.73
C LYS A 69 16.04 20.34 -4.69
N SER A 70 16.66 19.20 -4.38
CA SER A 70 16.52 17.99 -5.19
C SER A 70 15.06 17.50 -5.28
N LEU A 71 14.31 17.60 -4.18
CA LEU A 71 12.88 17.25 -4.15
C LEU A 71 12.06 18.19 -5.03
N VAL A 72 12.24 19.50 -4.88
CA VAL A 72 11.52 20.51 -5.67
C VAL A 72 11.79 20.32 -7.16
N GLU A 73 13.05 20.12 -7.55
CA GLU A 73 13.42 19.90 -8.96
C GLU A 73 12.89 18.58 -9.52
N ALA A 74 12.70 17.55 -8.68
CA ALA A 74 12.02 16.32 -9.08
C ALA A 74 10.51 16.52 -9.27
N VAL A 75 9.87 17.21 -8.32
CA VAL A 75 8.43 17.49 -8.32
C VAL A 75 8.01 18.36 -9.51
N LYS A 76 8.83 19.34 -9.91
CA LYS A 76 8.58 20.17 -11.10
C LYS A 76 8.48 19.40 -12.42
N LYS A 77 8.95 18.14 -12.46
CA LYS A 77 8.95 17.30 -13.68
C LYS A 77 7.65 16.51 -13.87
N VAL A 78 6.74 16.52 -12.90
CA VAL A 78 5.56 15.64 -12.87
C VAL A 78 4.29 16.41 -12.56
N ASP A 79 3.13 15.87 -12.95
CA ASP A 79 1.82 16.42 -12.60
C ASP A 79 1.25 15.81 -11.32
N VAL A 80 1.68 14.59 -10.99
CA VAL A 80 1.16 13.78 -9.88
C VAL A 80 2.33 13.22 -9.10
N VAL A 81 2.23 13.26 -7.78
CA VAL A 81 3.19 12.61 -6.87
C VAL A 81 2.47 11.48 -6.14
N ILE A 82 3.08 10.29 -6.14
CA ILE A 82 2.65 9.14 -5.34
C ILE A 82 3.81 8.79 -4.41
N CYS A 83 3.61 8.88 -3.11
CA CYS A 83 4.60 8.50 -2.11
C CYS A 83 4.28 7.10 -1.61
N THR A 84 5.13 6.12 -1.90
CA THR A 84 4.98 4.72 -1.47
C THR A 84 6.00 4.32 -0.41
N MET A 85 6.47 5.28 0.41
CA MET A 85 7.47 4.97 1.43
C MET A 85 6.92 4.01 2.47
N SER A 86 7.66 2.96 2.81
CA SER A 86 7.24 2.02 3.83
C SER A 86 7.41 2.62 5.23
N GLY A 87 6.36 2.56 6.05
CA GLY A 87 6.46 2.80 7.49
C GLY A 87 6.85 1.55 8.29
N VAL A 88 6.96 0.39 7.62
CA VAL A 88 7.10 -0.93 8.27
C VAL A 88 8.52 -1.45 8.11
N HIS A 89 9.51 -0.72 8.63
CA HIS A 89 10.82 -1.31 8.94
C HIS A 89 11.20 -0.91 10.36
N PHE A 90 11.34 -1.94 11.19
CA PHE A 90 11.78 -1.89 12.58
C PHE A 90 12.81 -0.77 12.79
N ARG A 91 12.42 0.24 13.59
CA ARG A 91 13.24 1.35 14.11
C ARG A 91 13.53 2.56 13.22
N SER A 92 12.82 2.78 12.12
CA SER A 92 12.90 4.07 11.40
C SER A 92 11.53 4.50 10.90
N HIS A 93 10.66 4.91 11.83
CA HIS A 93 9.41 5.61 11.51
C HIS A 93 9.74 6.89 10.74
N ASN A 94 9.64 6.80 9.42
CA ASN A 94 10.03 7.87 8.49
C ASN A 94 8.82 8.48 7.78
N LEU A 95 7.59 8.18 8.24
CA LEU A 95 6.36 8.71 7.63
C LEU A 95 6.31 10.24 7.71
N LEU A 96 6.90 10.84 8.75
CA LEU A 96 7.04 12.29 8.88
C LEU A 96 8.03 12.90 7.89
N MET A 97 8.90 12.13 7.22
CA MET A 97 9.72 12.67 6.13
C MET A 97 8.87 13.18 4.97
N GLN A 98 7.63 12.70 4.82
CA GLN A 98 6.68 13.21 3.85
C GLN A 98 6.37 14.70 4.04
N LEU A 99 6.55 15.25 5.25
CA LEU A 99 6.40 16.70 5.47
C LEU A 99 7.38 17.51 4.61
N LYS A 100 8.60 17.00 4.36
CA LYS A 100 9.54 17.63 3.43
C LYS A 100 9.05 17.57 1.99
N LEU A 101 8.40 16.47 1.61
CA LEU A 101 7.78 16.33 0.29
C LEU A 101 6.56 17.27 0.14
N VAL A 102 5.78 17.46 1.20
CA VAL A 102 4.68 18.45 1.25
C VAL A 102 5.20 19.85 0.99
N GLU A 103 6.27 20.27 1.68
CA GLU A 103 6.89 21.57 1.45
C GLU A 103 7.44 21.71 0.02
N ALA A 104 8.08 20.66 -0.52
CA ALA A 104 8.58 20.68 -1.89
C ALA A 104 7.45 20.76 -2.93
N ILE A 105 6.33 20.07 -2.71
CA ILE A 105 5.13 20.15 -3.55
C ILE A 105 4.54 21.56 -3.53
N LYS A 106 4.44 22.15 -2.34
CA LYS A 106 3.94 23.51 -2.15
C LYS A 106 4.81 24.54 -2.88
N GLU A 107 6.14 24.43 -2.77
CA GLU A 107 7.07 25.33 -3.46
C GLU A 107 7.03 25.16 -4.98
N ALA A 108 6.96 23.92 -5.48
CA ALA A 108 6.95 23.64 -6.91
C ALA A 108 5.65 24.13 -7.59
N GLY A 109 4.51 24.05 -6.90
CA GLY A 109 3.24 24.66 -7.30
C GLY A 109 2.56 24.03 -8.54
N ASN A 110 3.13 22.98 -9.13
CA ASN A 110 2.65 22.36 -10.37
C ASN A 110 1.86 21.05 -10.17
N ILE A 111 1.68 20.58 -8.93
CA ILE A 111 1.07 19.27 -8.65
C ILE A 111 -0.46 19.34 -8.70
N LYS A 112 -1.04 18.48 -9.54
CA LYS A 112 -2.49 18.28 -9.71
C LYS A 112 -3.07 17.24 -8.76
N ARG A 113 -2.24 16.32 -8.28
CA ARG A 113 -2.63 15.34 -7.26
C ARG A 113 -1.43 14.81 -6.48
N PHE A 114 -1.56 14.76 -5.16
CA PHE A 114 -0.64 14.08 -4.26
C PHE A 114 -1.33 12.88 -3.58
N LEU A 115 -0.72 11.71 -3.66
CA LEU A 115 -1.13 10.51 -2.96
C LEU A 115 -0.04 10.18 -1.93
N PRO A 116 -0.21 10.52 -0.64
CA PRO A 116 0.78 10.20 0.38
C PRO A 116 0.81 8.69 0.68
N SER A 117 1.82 8.26 1.44
CA SER A 117 1.96 6.88 1.88
C SER A 117 0.89 6.50 2.89
N GLU A 118 -0.19 5.92 2.37
CA GLU A 118 -1.40 5.55 3.09
C GLU A 118 -1.60 4.02 3.09
N PHE A 119 -1.95 3.47 1.93
CA PHE A 119 -2.00 2.04 1.55
C PHE A 119 -2.28 1.00 2.64
N GLY A 120 -3.22 1.30 3.54
CA GLY A 120 -3.58 0.43 4.64
C GLY A 120 -4.93 0.80 5.26
N MET A 121 -5.01 0.74 6.59
CA MET A 121 -6.15 1.26 7.34
C MET A 121 -6.20 2.79 7.26
N ASP A 122 -7.40 3.34 7.30
CA ASP A 122 -7.62 4.78 7.32
C ASP A 122 -7.27 5.36 8.71
N PRO A 123 -6.14 6.08 8.88
CA PRO A 123 -5.72 6.62 10.17
C PRO A 123 -6.78 7.50 10.85
N ALA A 124 -7.64 8.18 10.07
CA ALA A 124 -8.71 9.01 10.62
C ALA A 124 -9.82 8.21 11.34
N ARG A 125 -9.80 6.88 11.23
CA ARG A 125 -10.74 5.95 11.89
C ARG A 125 -10.09 5.07 12.95
N MET A 126 -8.85 5.36 13.34
CA MET A 126 -8.04 4.52 14.22
C MET A 126 -7.72 5.22 15.56
N GLU A 127 -8.66 6.03 16.08
CA GLU A 127 -8.48 6.78 17.33
C GLU A 127 -8.33 5.87 18.57
N ASP A 128 -8.87 4.65 18.52
CA ASP A 128 -8.77 3.66 19.59
C ASP A 128 -7.62 2.65 19.37
N ALA A 129 -6.75 2.90 18.38
CA ALA A 129 -5.59 2.03 18.17
C ALA A 129 -4.65 2.07 19.37
N LEU A 130 -4.07 0.91 19.70
CA LEU A 130 -3.17 0.73 20.82
C LEU A 130 -1.71 0.94 20.40
N GLU A 131 -0.89 1.36 21.36
CA GLU A 131 0.56 1.42 21.19
C GLU A 131 1.16 0.00 21.07
N PRO A 132 2.22 -0.19 20.26
CA PRO A 132 2.94 0.81 19.47
C PRO A 132 2.31 1.09 18.08
N GLY A 133 1.24 0.39 17.71
CA GLY A 133 0.61 0.53 16.38
C GLY A 133 0.02 1.92 16.14
N ARG A 134 -0.44 2.58 17.22
CA ARG A 134 -1.03 3.91 17.21
C ARG A 134 -0.12 4.99 16.62
N VAL A 135 1.18 4.96 16.92
CA VAL A 135 2.17 5.92 16.39
C VAL A 135 2.05 6.10 14.87
N THR A 136 1.86 5.00 14.15
CA THR A 136 1.76 5.02 12.67
C THR A 136 0.53 5.80 12.20
N PHE A 137 -0.59 5.72 12.90
CA PHE A 137 -1.80 6.45 12.53
C PHE A 137 -1.67 7.94 12.85
N ASP A 138 -1.09 8.28 14.00
CA ASP A 138 -0.87 9.67 14.39
C ASP A 138 0.08 10.38 13.44
N GLU A 139 1.20 9.75 13.05
CA GLU A 139 2.14 10.32 12.07
C GLU A 139 1.48 10.57 10.71
N LYS A 140 0.63 9.65 10.24
CA LYS A 140 -0.14 9.86 9.00
C LYS A 140 -1.12 11.01 9.13
N MET A 141 -1.80 11.15 10.27
CA MET A 141 -2.70 12.30 10.51
C MET A 141 -1.95 13.63 10.51
N VAL A 142 -0.72 13.68 11.03
CA VAL A 142 0.15 14.87 10.93
C VAL A 142 0.43 15.22 9.47
N VAL A 143 0.75 14.22 8.63
CA VAL A 143 0.98 14.43 7.20
C VAL A 143 -0.29 14.88 6.47
N ARG A 144 -1.44 14.25 6.72
CA ARG A 144 -2.74 14.65 6.13
C ARG A 144 -3.07 16.11 6.46
N LYS A 145 -2.89 16.50 7.72
CA LYS A 145 -3.09 17.89 8.15
C LYS A 145 -2.19 18.87 7.38
N ALA A 146 -0.90 18.55 7.23
CA ALA A 146 0.03 19.40 6.49
C ALA A 146 -0.34 19.53 4.99
N ILE A 147 -0.82 18.45 4.36
CA ILE A 147 -1.31 18.46 2.97
C ILE A 147 -2.51 19.40 2.83
N GLU A 148 -3.48 19.28 3.75
CA GLU A 148 -4.72 20.05 3.76
C GLU A 148 -4.46 21.54 4.04
N GLU A 149 -3.63 21.86 5.02
CA GLU A 149 -3.24 23.24 5.35
C GLU A 149 -2.45 23.91 4.22
N ALA A 150 -1.67 23.13 3.46
CA ALA A 150 -0.97 23.61 2.26
C ALA A 150 -1.89 23.74 1.02
N ASN A 151 -3.17 23.38 1.12
CA ASN A 151 -4.14 23.35 0.01
C ASN A 151 -3.65 22.50 -1.18
N ILE A 152 -2.92 21.42 -0.92
CA ILE A 152 -2.43 20.52 -1.96
C ILE A 152 -3.57 19.59 -2.40
N PRO A 153 -3.88 19.52 -3.71
CA PRO A 153 -4.83 18.55 -4.25
C PRO A 153 -4.40 17.12 -3.90
N HIS A 154 -5.26 16.32 -3.25
CA HIS A 154 -4.84 15.03 -2.72
C HIS A 154 -5.85 13.89 -2.90
N THR A 155 -5.38 12.66 -2.74
CA THR A 155 -6.22 11.46 -2.57
C THR A 155 -5.57 10.53 -1.56
N TYR A 156 -6.30 10.14 -0.53
CA TYR A 156 -5.84 9.15 0.45
C TYR A 156 -6.35 7.77 0.03
N VAL A 157 -5.48 6.78 -0.15
CA VAL A 157 -5.88 5.43 -0.55
C VAL A 157 -5.85 4.50 0.65
N SER A 158 -7.04 4.09 1.12
CA SER A 158 -7.19 3.07 2.16
C SER A 158 -7.44 1.71 1.50
N SER A 159 -6.38 0.93 1.36
CA SER A 159 -6.39 -0.39 0.71
C SER A 159 -6.54 -1.57 1.67
N ASN A 160 -6.69 -1.33 2.97
CA ASN A 160 -6.86 -2.37 3.99
C ASN A 160 -5.66 -3.35 4.04
N CYS A 161 -5.89 -4.67 4.05
CA CYS A 161 -4.85 -5.68 4.21
C CYS A 161 -4.30 -6.15 2.85
N PHE A 162 -3.00 -6.01 2.64
CA PHE A 162 -2.31 -6.61 1.48
C PHE A 162 -2.39 -8.13 1.50
N ALA A 163 -2.93 -8.73 0.43
CA ALA A 163 -3.22 -10.14 0.39
C ALA A 163 -1.98 -11.01 0.62
N ALA A 164 -0.82 -10.69 0.03
CA ALA A 164 0.39 -11.49 0.19
C ALA A 164 0.92 -11.52 1.62
N TYR A 165 0.61 -10.49 2.44
CA TYR A 165 1.02 -10.43 3.84
C TYR A 165 0.09 -11.20 4.78
N PHE A 166 -1.21 -11.22 4.49
CA PHE A 166 -2.23 -11.68 5.44
C PHE A 166 -2.99 -12.95 5.01
N VAL A 167 -3.01 -13.31 3.73
CA VAL A 167 -3.80 -14.44 3.23
C VAL A 167 -3.00 -15.75 3.27
N PRO A 168 -1.77 -15.86 2.71
CA PRO A 168 -1.04 -17.12 2.69
C PRO A 168 -0.80 -17.71 4.08
N ASN A 169 -0.46 -16.86 5.05
CA ASN A 169 -0.24 -17.23 6.44
C ASN A 169 -1.52 -17.36 7.28
N CYS A 170 -2.73 -17.26 6.71
CA CYS A 170 -3.98 -17.22 7.47
C CYS A 170 -4.00 -16.13 8.57
N SER A 171 -3.40 -14.97 8.25
CA SER A 171 -3.25 -13.80 9.11
C SER A 171 -2.52 -14.06 10.43
N GLN A 172 -1.67 -15.09 10.48
CA GLN A 172 -0.83 -15.35 11.65
C GLN A 172 0.29 -14.31 11.75
N LEU A 173 0.38 -13.63 12.90
CA LEU A 173 1.49 -12.73 13.17
C LEU A 173 2.82 -13.52 13.27
N GLY A 174 3.90 -12.92 12.78
CA GLY A 174 5.26 -13.48 12.88
C GLY A 174 5.68 -14.44 11.76
N THR A 175 4.78 -14.79 10.82
CA THR A 175 5.11 -15.60 9.64
C THR A 175 4.44 -15.02 8.41
N LEU A 176 5.07 -15.14 7.24
CA LEU A 176 4.43 -14.90 5.93
C LEU A 176 4.10 -16.20 5.21
N THR A 177 4.54 -17.33 5.77
CA THR A 177 4.34 -18.65 5.17
C THR A 177 3.08 -19.32 5.71
N PRO A 178 2.44 -20.18 4.90
CA PRO A 178 1.24 -20.86 5.34
C PRO A 178 1.42 -21.76 6.56
N PRO A 179 0.42 -21.81 7.46
CA PRO A 179 0.46 -22.71 8.61
C PRO A 179 0.39 -24.17 8.15
N LYS A 180 1.21 -25.03 8.79
CA LYS A 180 1.28 -26.46 8.46
C LYS A 180 0.38 -27.32 9.33
N GLU A 181 0.25 -26.97 10.61
CA GLU A 181 -0.39 -27.81 11.62
C GLU A 181 -1.34 -27.00 12.50
N LYS A 182 -0.87 -25.89 13.07
CA LYS A 182 -1.60 -25.09 14.05
C LYS A 182 -1.81 -23.65 13.57
N VAL A 183 -2.94 -23.07 13.97
CA VAL A 183 -3.25 -21.64 13.84
C VAL A 183 -3.85 -21.09 15.13
N PHE A 184 -3.60 -19.81 15.37
CA PHE A 184 -4.23 -19.04 16.43
C PHE A 184 -5.34 -18.16 15.86
N LEU A 185 -6.53 -18.25 16.45
CA LEU A 185 -7.64 -17.35 16.18
C LEU A 185 -7.55 -16.16 17.12
N TYR A 186 -7.59 -14.94 16.58
CA TYR A 186 -7.64 -13.74 17.41
C TYR A 186 -9.09 -13.50 17.87
N GLY A 187 -9.31 -13.59 19.18
CA GLY A 187 -10.64 -13.69 19.75
C GLY A 187 -11.38 -14.92 19.22
N ASP A 188 -12.57 -14.68 18.65
CA ASP A 188 -13.37 -15.73 18.03
C ASP A 188 -13.05 -15.95 16.55
N GLY A 189 -12.24 -15.09 15.92
CA GLY A 189 -11.87 -15.15 14.51
C GLY A 189 -12.99 -14.80 13.51
N ASN A 190 -14.12 -14.23 13.95
CA ASN A 190 -15.26 -13.88 13.09
C ASN A 190 -15.27 -12.43 12.61
N VAL A 191 -14.45 -11.57 13.20
CA VAL A 191 -14.32 -10.16 12.79
C VAL A 191 -13.87 -10.09 11.32
N LYS A 192 -14.54 -9.22 10.55
CA LYS A 192 -14.29 -9.03 9.12
C LYS A 192 -13.12 -8.09 8.90
N ALA A 193 -12.27 -8.46 7.95
CA ALA A 193 -11.26 -7.61 7.34
C ALA A 193 -11.42 -7.64 5.81
N VAL A 194 -10.73 -6.74 5.13
CA VAL A 194 -10.73 -6.64 3.67
C VAL A 194 -9.32 -6.94 3.18
N PHE A 195 -9.21 -7.94 2.31
CA PHE A 195 -7.93 -8.38 1.74
C PHE A 195 -7.87 -7.98 0.26
N VAL A 196 -6.83 -7.27 -0.14
CA VAL A 196 -6.69 -6.75 -1.49
C VAL A 196 -5.35 -7.17 -2.05
N ASP A 197 -5.35 -7.70 -3.27
CA ASP A 197 -4.14 -8.01 -4.02
C ASP A 197 -3.36 -6.73 -4.31
N GLU A 198 -2.04 -6.78 -4.19
CA GLU A 198 -1.17 -5.61 -4.31
C GLU A 198 -1.20 -5.00 -5.72
N ASP A 199 -1.37 -5.83 -6.77
CA ASP A 199 -1.51 -5.33 -8.14
C ASP A 199 -2.85 -4.60 -8.32
N ASP A 200 -3.92 -5.07 -7.65
CA ASP A 200 -5.20 -4.36 -7.60
C ASP A 200 -5.10 -3.04 -6.82
N VAL A 201 -4.35 -3.00 -5.71
CA VAL A 201 -4.09 -1.75 -4.99
C VAL A 201 -3.41 -0.75 -5.91
N ALA A 202 -2.38 -1.17 -6.64
CA ALA A 202 -1.70 -0.33 -7.62
C ALA A 202 -2.67 0.14 -8.72
N ALA A 203 -3.46 -0.76 -9.29
CA ALA A 203 -4.40 -0.44 -10.35
C ALA A 203 -5.47 0.59 -9.92
N TYR A 204 -6.07 0.43 -8.73
CA TYR A 204 -7.04 1.39 -8.21
C TYR A 204 -6.39 2.72 -7.80
N THR A 205 -5.15 2.70 -7.32
CA THR A 205 -4.37 3.91 -7.03
C THR A 205 -4.14 4.72 -8.30
N ILE A 206 -3.69 4.08 -9.38
CA ILE A 206 -3.47 4.75 -10.66
C ILE A 206 -4.78 5.28 -11.25
N LYS A 207 -5.87 4.52 -11.18
CA LYS A 207 -7.19 5.01 -11.63
C LYS A 207 -7.70 6.22 -10.84
N ALA A 208 -7.16 6.48 -9.66
CA ALA A 208 -7.60 7.57 -8.80
C ALA A 208 -6.85 8.89 -9.03
N ILE A 209 -5.73 8.90 -9.77
CA ILE A 209 -4.83 10.07 -9.80
C ILE A 209 -5.42 11.31 -10.49
N ASP A 210 -6.28 11.11 -11.49
CA ASP A 210 -6.89 12.15 -12.32
C ASP A 210 -8.43 12.12 -12.30
N ASP A 211 -9.04 11.14 -11.63
CA ASP A 211 -10.49 11.08 -11.45
C ASP A 211 -10.97 12.26 -10.58
N PRO A 212 -11.93 13.08 -11.05
CA PRO A 212 -12.46 14.19 -10.27
C PRO A 212 -13.24 13.73 -9.03
N ARG A 213 -13.75 12.49 -9.01
CA ARG A 213 -14.50 11.93 -7.86
C ARG A 213 -13.60 11.62 -6.66
N THR A 214 -12.29 11.52 -6.88
CA THR A 214 -11.30 11.17 -5.85
C THR A 214 -10.50 12.39 -5.36
N LEU A 215 -10.72 13.57 -5.94
CA LEU A 215 -10.07 14.81 -5.54
C LEU A 215 -10.47 15.23 -4.12
N ASN A 216 -9.47 15.36 -3.25
CA ASN A 216 -9.59 15.69 -1.84
C ASN A 216 -10.51 14.70 -1.09
N LYS A 217 -10.35 13.41 -1.39
CA LYS A 217 -11.12 12.30 -0.80
C LYS A 217 -10.24 11.16 -0.32
N THR A 218 -10.78 10.38 0.61
CA THR A 218 -10.31 9.04 0.91
C THR A 218 -11.01 8.02 0.01
N VAL A 219 -10.23 7.25 -0.75
CA VAL A 219 -10.70 6.12 -1.56
C VAL A 219 -10.51 4.84 -0.77
N TYR A 220 -11.61 4.13 -0.51
CA TYR A 220 -11.58 2.82 0.15
C TYR A 220 -11.66 1.71 -0.89
N VAL A 221 -10.64 0.85 -0.95
CA VAL A 221 -10.65 -0.33 -1.83
C VAL A 221 -11.27 -1.49 -1.06
N ARG A 222 -12.56 -1.76 -1.31
CA ARG A 222 -13.37 -2.77 -0.59
C ARG A 222 -14.09 -3.73 -1.54
N PRO A 223 -13.37 -4.62 -2.23
CA PRO A 223 -14.00 -5.64 -3.07
C PRO A 223 -14.90 -6.56 -2.20
N PRO A 224 -16.22 -6.67 -2.50
CA PRO A 224 -17.16 -7.38 -1.64
C PRO A 224 -16.81 -8.84 -1.36
N GLU A 225 -16.24 -9.54 -2.37
CA GLU A 225 -15.85 -10.95 -2.26
C GLU A 225 -14.67 -11.19 -1.32
N ASN A 226 -13.88 -10.15 -1.03
CA ASN A 226 -12.70 -10.27 -0.17
C ASN A 226 -12.94 -9.69 1.23
N ILE A 227 -14.21 -9.44 1.61
CA ILE A 227 -14.60 -9.08 2.97
C ILE A 227 -14.77 -10.37 3.78
N LEU A 228 -13.67 -10.82 4.37
CA LEU A 228 -13.54 -12.15 4.96
C LEU A 228 -13.15 -12.06 6.44
N SER A 229 -13.54 -13.07 7.21
CA SER A 229 -12.99 -13.27 8.55
C SER A 229 -11.77 -14.19 8.51
N GLN A 230 -10.97 -14.18 9.59
CA GLN A 230 -9.84 -15.09 9.71
C GLN A 230 -10.28 -16.56 9.60
N ARG A 231 -11.43 -16.92 10.19
CA ARG A 231 -12.00 -18.27 10.05
C ARG A 231 -12.26 -18.64 8.60
N GLN A 232 -12.85 -17.74 7.82
CA GLN A 232 -13.12 -18.01 6.41
C GLN A 232 -11.82 -18.21 5.60
N ILE A 233 -10.77 -17.46 5.91
CA ILE A 233 -9.45 -17.68 5.29
C ILE A 233 -8.91 -19.07 5.65
N ILE A 234 -8.95 -19.43 6.92
CA ILE A 234 -8.50 -20.76 7.39
C ILE A 234 -9.31 -21.87 6.72
N GLU A 235 -10.64 -21.73 6.64
CA GLU A 235 -11.52 -22.71 5.98
C GLU A 235 -11.20 -22.87 4.50
N MET A 236 -10.93 -21.77 3.78
CA MET A 236 -10.47 -21.83 2.40
C MET A 236 -9.12 -22.53 2.28
N TRP A 237 -8.18 -22.25 3.19
CA TRP A 237 -6.87 -22.90 3.22
C TRP A 237 -6.98 -24.42 3.47
N GLU A 238 -7.78 -24.83 4.45
CA GLU A 238 -8.05 -26.24 4.74
C GLU A 238 -8.71 -26.96 3.55
N LYS A 239 -9.65 -26.27 2.87
CA LYS A 239 -10.31 -26.80 1.67
C LYS A 239 -9.31 -26.98 0.51
N LEU A 240 -8.41 -26.02 0.30
CA LEU A 240 -7.40 -26.09 -0.75
C LEU A 240 -6.34 -27.17 -0.48
N THR A 241 -5.93 -27.34 0.77
CA THR A 241 -4.88 -28.28 1.16
C THR A 241 -5.39 -29.68 1.49
N GLY A 242 -6.69 -29.84 1.73
CA GLY A 242 -7.30 -31.08 2.21
C GLY A 242 -6.90 -31.44 3.66
N LYS A 243 -6.22 -30.54 4.38
CA LYS A 243 -5.72 -30.76 5.74
C LYS A 243 -6.46 -29.89 6.73
N LYS A 244 -6.87 -30.47 7.85
CA LYS A 244 -7.43 -29.73 8.98
C LYS A 244 -6.30 -29.21 9.88
N LEU A 245 -6.40 -27.94 10.24
CA LEU A 245 -5.48 -27.28 11.15
C LEU A 245 -6.06 -27.37 12.58
N ASP A 246 -5.16 -27.58 13.54
CA ASP A 246 -5.45 -27.40 14.96
C ASP A 246 -5.64 -25.91 15.26
N LYS A 247 -6.71 -25.57 15.98
CA LYS A 247 -7.15 -24.18 16.19
C LYS A 247 -7.21 -23.92 17.68
N SER A 248 -6.48 -22.91 18.13
CA SER A 248 -6.60 -22.35 19.48
C SER A 248 -6.94 -20.86 19.39
N SER A 249 -7.80 -20.37 20.28
CA SER A 249 -8.07 -18.93 20.38
C SER A 249 -7.07 -18.24 21.30
N ILE A 250 -6.76 -16.98 20.99
CA ILE A 250 -6.06 -16.04 21.86
C ILE A 250 -7.08 -14.97 22.23
N SER A 251 -7.32 -14.75 23.54
CA SER A 251 -8.22 -13.70 23.99
C SER A 251 -7.64 -12.31 23.75
N ALA A 252 -8.46 -11.26 23.87
CA ALA A 252 -7.95 -9.89 23.79
C ALA A 252 -6.94 -9.62 24.92
N GLU A 253 -7.22 -10.08 26.13
CA GLU A 253 -6.33 -9.93 27.29
C GLU A 253 -5.01 -10.67 27.07
N GLU A 254 -5.05 -11.91 26.57
CA GLU A 254 -3.83 -12.68 26.25
C GLU A 254 -2.99 -12.05 25.15
N PHE A 255 -3.63 -11.38 24.19
CA PHE A 255 -2.94 -10.70 23.09
C PHE A 255 -2.18 -9.43 23.54
N LEU A 256 -2.65 -8.78 24.61
CA LEU A 256 -2.13 -7.49 25.08
C LEU A 256 -0.97 -7.60 26.09
N VAL A 257 -0.61 -8.82 26.50
CA VAL A 257 0.47 -9.12 27.46
C VAL A 257 1.77 -9.44 26.72
#